data_AF-A0A0F7KWT1-F1
#
_entry.id   AF-A0A0F7KWT1-F1
#
_cell.length_a   1.000
_cell.length_b   1.000
_cell.length_c   1.000
_cell.angle_alpha   90.00
_cell.angle_beta   90.00
_cell.angle_gamma   90.00
#
_symmetry.space_group_name_H-M   'P 1'
#
loop_
_entity.id
_entity.type
_entity.pdbx_description
1 polymer ?
#
loop_
_entity_poly.entity_id
_entity_poly.type
_entity_poly.pdbx_seq_one_letter_code
_entity_poly.pdbx_strand_id
1 'polypeptide(L)'
;LVGGMTRMPKVSETVKRIFQNSPSKSVNPDEAVALGAAIQGGVLKGEIKDLLLLDVIPLSLGIETLGGVFTKLINRNTTIPTKKSQIFS
;
A
#
# COMPACT_ATOMS: atom_id res chain seq x y z
N LEU A 1 10.85 -1.14 -10.35
CA LEU A 1 9.52 -1.52 -10.88
C LEU A 1 9.25 -2.96 -10.44
N VAL A 2 8.01 -3.32 -10.14
CA VAL A 2 7.64 -4.67 -9.65
C VAL A 2 6.54 -5.23 -10.54
N GLY A 3 6.61 -6.54 -10.82
CA GLY A 3 5.68 -7.29 -11.69
C GLY A 3 6.17 -7.43 -13.13
N GLY A 4 5.97 -8.61 -13.73
CA GLY A 4 6.48 -8.95 -15.06
C GLY A 4 6.03 -8.01 -16.20
N MET A 5 4.82 -7.45 -16.11
CA MET A 5 4.31 -6.48 -17.11
C MET A 5 5.13 -5.19 -17.16
N THR A 6 5.91 -4.88 -16.12
CA THR A 6 6.79 -3.70 -16.11
C THR A 6 8.02 -3.85 -17.01
N ARG A 7 8.26 -5.04 -17.55
CA ARG A 7 9.30 -5.30 -18.56
C ARG A 7 8.96 -4.71 -19.94
N MET A 8 7.70 -4.38 -20.19
CA MET A 8 7.29 -3.73 -21.43
C MET A 8 7.98 -2.35 -21.55
N PRO A 9 8.72 -2.06 -22.64
CA PRO A 9 9.43 -0.80 -22.79
C PRO A 9 8.52 0.42 -22.64
N LYS A 10 7.27 0.33 -23.11
CA LYS A 10 6.31 1.44 -23.04
C LYS A 10 5.90 1.79 -21.61
N VAL A 11 5.82 0.80 -20.73
CA VAL A 11 5.50 1.00 -19.30
C VAL A 11 6.66 1.74 -18.64
N SER A 12 7.89 1.28 -18.83
CA SER A 12 9.07 1.93 -18.27
C SER A 12 9.28 3.36 -18.80
N GLU A 13 9.04 3.59 -20.09
CA GLU A 13 9.11 4.92 -20.71
C GLU A 13 8.05 5.86 -20.12
N THR A 14 6.82 5.38 -19.95
CA THR A 14 5.71 6.17 -19.38
C THR A 14 6.02 6.57 -17.94
N VAL A 15 6.53 5.63 -17.13
CA VAL A 15 6.95 5.93 -15.75
C VAL A 15 8.10 6.94 -15.74
N LYS A 16 9.13 6.76 -16.59
CA LYS A 16 10.26 7.70 -16.68
C LYS A 16 9.81 9.12 -17.06
N ARG A 17 8.80 9.25 -17.93
CA ARG A 17 8.21 10.54 -18.31
C ARG A 17 7.44 11.20 -17.15
N ILE A 18 6.69 10.43 -16.36
CA ILE A 18 5.91 10.95 -15.23
C ILE A 18 6.84 11.43 -14.10
N PHE A 19 7.82 10.62 -13.73
CA PHE A 19 8.69 10.89 -12.57
C PHE A 19 10.01 11.58 -12.92
N GLN A 20 10.27 11.81 -14.21
CA GLN A 20 11.49 12.44 -14.75
C GLN A 20 12.80 11.77 -14.30
N ASN A 21 12.71 10.52 -13.83
CA ASN A 21 13.83 9.75 -13.31
C ASN A 21 13.79 8.32 -13.86
N SER A 22 14.95 7.71 -14.04
CA SER A 22 15.02 6.34 -14.54
C SER A 22 14.65 5.36 -13.40
N PRO A 23 13.71 4.43 -13.63
CA PRO A 23 13.33 3.45 -12.63
C PRO A 23 14.54 2.58 -12.25
N SER A 24 14.67 2.25 -10.96
CA SER A 24 15.74 1.38 -10.48
C SER A 24 15.68 -0.01 -11.13
N LYS A 25 16.86 -0.53 -11.48
CA LYS A 25 17.09 -1.88 -12.02
C LYS A 25 17.67 -2.85 -10.97
N SER A 26 17.88 -2.41 -9.74
CA SER A 26 18.51 -3.23 -8.68
C SER A 26 17.58 -4.25 -8.03
N VAL A 27 16.29 -4.26 -8.41
CA VAL A 27 15.24 -5.08 -7.78
C VAL A 27 14.74 -6.11 -8.77
N ASN A 28 14.70 -7.39 -8.37
CA ASN A 28 14.05 -8.43 -9.15
C ASN A 28 12.52 -8.20 -9.13
N PRO A 29 11.88 -7.90 -10.28
CA PRO A 29 10.45 -7.55 -10.32
C PRO A 29 9.53 -8.72 -9.98
N ASP A 30 10.01 -9.96 -10.07
CA ASP A 30 9.18 -11.16 -9.92
C ASP A 30 9.24 -11.73 -8.48
N GLU A 31 10.31 -11.43 -7.74
CA GLU A 31 10.56 -12.01 -6.41
C GLU A 31 10.48 -11.01 -5.26
N ALA A 32 10.59 -9.71 -5.54
CA ALA A 32 10.66 -8.66 -4.51
C ALA A 32 9.50 -8.69 -3.51
N VAL A 33 8.28 -9.02 -3.98
CA VAL A 33 7.09 -9.11 -3.12
C VAL A 33 7.21 -10.28 -2.14
N ALA A 34 7.66 -11.44 -2.61
CA ALA A 34 7.82 -12.63 -1.76
C ALA A 34 8.91 -12.42 -0.70
N LEU A 35 10.03 -11.79 -1.08
CA LEU A 35 11.10 -11.41 -0.15
C LEU A 35 10.59 -10.42 0.92
N GLY A 36 9.83 -9.41 0.52
CA GLY A 36 9.22 -8.46 1.47
C GLY A 36 8.28 -9.15 2.46
N ALA A 37 7.47 -10.12 2.00
CA ALA A 37 6.61 -10.91 2.88
C ALA A 37 7.41 -11.76 3.88
N ALA A 38 8.52 -12.37 3.45
CA ALA A 38 9.40 -13.13 4.34
C ALA A 38 10.05 -12.24 5.41
N ILE A 39 10.52 -11.05 5.04
CA ILE A 39 11.05 -10.04 5.97
C ILE A 39 9.98 -9.67 6.99
N GLN A 40 8.75 -9.38 6.55
CA GLN A 40 7.65 -9.06 7.46
C GLN A 40 7.37 -10.22 8.44
N GLY A 41 7.46 -11.47 7.99
CA GLY A 41 7.37 -12.65 8.85
C GLY A 41 8.48 -12.72 9.90
N GLY A 42 9.73 -12.40 9.53
CA GLY A 42 10.87 -12.32 10.45
C GLY A 42 10.70 -11.22 11.51
N VAL A 43 10.12 -10.08 11.13
CA VAL A 43 9.77 -9.00 12.07
C VAL A 43 8.71 -9.46 13.07
N LEU A 44 7.67 -10.15 12.61
CA LEU A 44 6.61 -10.67 13.49
C LEU A 44 7.13 -11.74 14.47
N LYS A 45 8.14 -12.53 14.08
CA LYS A 45 8.81 -13.50 14.95
C LYS A 45 9.84 -12.86 15.91
N GLY A 46 10.19 -11.59 15.71
CA GLY A 46 11.23 -10.90 16.48
C GLY A 46 12.66 -11.27 16.09
N GLU A 47 12.85 -11.97 14.97
CA GLU A 47 14.17 -12.33 14.41
C GLU A 47 14.85 -11.09 13.80
N ILE A 48 14.05 -10.16 13.24
CA ILE A 48 14.52 -8.90 12.67
C ILE A 48 14.19 -7.77 13.64
N LYS A 49 15.22 -7.11 14.15
CA LYS A 49 15.12 -5.94 15.03
C LYS A 49 15.34 -4.66 14.22
N ASP A 50 14.83 -3.54 14.71
CA ASP A 50 15.01 -2.19 14.14
C ASP A 50 14.30 -1.90 12.81
N LEU A 51 13.26 -2.68 12.47
CA LEU A 51 12.36 -2.37 11.36
C LEU A 51 10.95 -2.03 11.88
N LEU A 52 10.50 -0.81 11.61
CA LEU A 52 9.13 -0.37 11.89
C LEU A 52 8.41 -0.07 10.57
N LEU A 53 7.25 -0.70 10.38
CA LEU A 53 6.37 -0.47 9.24
C LEU A 53 5.08 0.21 9.70
N LEU A 54 4.74 1.34 9.09
CA LEU A 54 3.47 2.04 9.27
C LEU A 54 2.72 2.01 7.95
N ASP A 55 1.65 1.22 7.89
CA ASP A 55 0.81 1.07 6.70
C ASP A 55 -0.49 1.89 6.80
N VAL A 56 -1.24 2.02 5.70
CA VAL A 56 -2.46 2.82 5.61
C VAL A 56 -3.61 2.05 4.94
N ILE A 57 -4.85 2.40 5.25
CA ILE A 57 -6.03 1.86 4.53
C ILE A 57 -6.18 2.53 3.15
N PRO A 58 -6.30 1.79 2.02
CA PRO A 58 -6.31 2.39 0.69
C PRO A 58 -7.65 3.04 0.30
N LEU A 59 -8.75 2.64 0.95
CA LEU A 59 -10.10 3.10 0.64
C LEU A 59 -10.73 3.75 1.87
N SER A 60 -11.70 4.64 1.62
CA SER A 60 -12.49 5.19 2.72
C SER A 60 -13.51 4.15 3.17
N LEU A 61 -13.53 3.85 4.46
CA LEU A 61 -14.54 2.99 5.09
C LEU A 61 -15.67 3.87 5.61
N GLY A 62 -16.91 3.49 5.34
CA GLY A 62 -18.09 4.24 5.72
C GLY A 62 -19.34 3.39 5.71
N ILE A 63 -20.46 4.00 6.05
CA ILE A 63 -21.80 3.38 6.02
C ILE A 63 -22.73 4.22 5.16
N GLU A 64 -23.77 3.59 4.64
CA GLU A 64 -24.88 4.29 4.02
C GLU A 64 -25.74 4.96 5.11
N THR A 65 -26.15 6.20 4.86
CA THR A 65 -27.00 7.00 5.75
C THR A 65 -28.26 7.46 5.00
N LEU A 66 -29.25 8.01 5.72
CA LEU A 66 -30.53 8.44 5.15
C LEU A 66 -30.34 9.26 3.86
N GLY A 67 -31.10 8.92 2.83
CA GLY A 67 -30.98 9.54 1.50
C GLY A 67 -29.93 8.88 0.60
N GLY A 68 -29.45 7.68 0.94
CA GLY A 68 -28.49 6.93 0.12
C GLY A 68 -27.09 7.53 0.11
N VAL A 69 -26.77 8.35 1.11
CA VAL A 69 -25.48 9.06 1.19
C VAL A 69 -24.45 8.18 1.89
N PHE A 70 -23.30 7.96 1.24
CA PHE A 70 -22.17 7.26 1.84
C PHE A 70 -21.42 8.19 2.82
N THR A 71 -21.61 7.95 4.12
CA THR A 71 -20.94 8.68 5.19
C THR A 71 -19.66 7.95 5.59
N LYS A 72 -18.51 8.58 5.31
CA LYS A 72 -17.18 8.04 5.62
C LYS A 72 -16.90 8.10 7.12
N LEU A 73 -16.50 6.98 7.70
CA LEU A 73 -16.07 6.85 9.10
C LEU A 73 -14.54 6.90 9.22
N ILE A 74 -13.83 6.22 8.31
CA ILE A 74 -12.37 6.25 8.22
C ILE A 74 -12.00 6.65 6.79
N ASN A 75 -11.17 7.68 6.63
CA ASN A 75 -10.77 8.18 5.32
C ASN A 75 -9.69 7.28 4.69
N ARG A 76 -9.65 7.23 3.35
CA ARG A 76 -8.52 6.63 2.63
C ARG A 76 -7.20 7.27 3.10
N ASN A 77 -6.13 6.50 3.08
CA ASN A 77 -4.79 6.85 3.54
C ASN A 77 -4.68 7.11 5.06
N THR A 78 -5.64 6.67 5.87
CA THR A 78 -5.50 6.68 7.34
C THR A 78 -4.54 5.56 7.78
N THR A 79 -3.54 5.87 8.60
CA THR A 79 -2.59 4.90 9.16
C THR A 79 -3.28 3.84 10.01
N ILE A 80 -2.85 2.57 9.86
CA ILE A 80 -3.33 1.44 10.64
C ILE A 80 -2.28 1.00 11.67
N PRO A 81 -2.70 0.48 12.84
CA PRO A 81 -4.09 0.24 13.27
C PRO A 81 -4.83 1.54 13.67
N THR A 82 -6.12 1.63 13.34
CA THR A 82 -6.98 2.78 13.67
C THR A 82 -8.35 2.34 14.15
N LYS A 83 -9.01 3.18 14.95
CA LYS A 83 -10.37 2.97 15.47
C LYS A 83 -11.15 4.28 15.43
N LYS A 84 -12.39 4.22 14.92
CA LYS A 84 -13.36 5.31 14.96
C LYS A 84 -14.62 4.83 15.67
N SER A 85 -15.21 5.68 16.49
CA SER A 85 -16.49 5.42 17.16
C SER A 85 -17.39 6.63 16.99
N GLN A 86 -18.64 6.38 16.60
CA GLN A 86 -19.66 7.40 16.36
C GLN A 86 -21.01 6.80 16.75
N ILE A 87 -21.81 7.56 17.49
CA ILE A 87 -23.15 7.17 17.91
C ILE A 87 -24.12 7.60 16.80
N PHE A 88 -24.94 6.65 16.34
CA PHE A 88 -26.07 6.91 15.45
C PHE A 88 -27.33 6.64 16.28
N SER A 89 -28.11 7.69 16.53
CA SER A 89 -29.35 7.67 17.33
C SER A 89 -30.56 7.94 16.45
#